data_AF-A0A6B3EUW0-F1
#
_entry.id   AF-A0A6B3EUW0-F1
#
_cell.length_a   1.000
_cell.length_b   1.000
_cell.length_c   1.000
_cell.angle_alpha   90.00
_cell.angle_beta   90.00
_cell.angle_gamma   90.00
#
_symmetry.space_group_name_H-M   'P 1'
#
loop_
_entity.id
_entity.type
_entity.pdbx_description
1 polymer ?
#
loop_
_entity_poly.entity_id
_entity_poly.type
_entity_poly.pdbx_seq_one_letter_code
_entity_poly.pdbx_strand_id
1 'polypeptide(L)'
;MRTLVSPLALASTKGKVLYWTFFTLVVIAFALAFLFPVYWMVTGAAKPADELTQTPPTLFPEHWQFSNYTDAWDQMDLPTHLWNTVVQAFGAWALQIVFC
;
A
#
# COMPACT_ATOMS: atom_id res chain seq x y z
N MET A 1 20.01 -22.86 -12.64
CA MET A 1 19.49 -21.48 -12.73
C MET A 1 20.66 -20.51 -12.71
N ARG A 2 20.87 -19.73 -13.78
CA ARG A 2 21.95 -18.74 -13.83
C ARG A 2 21.45 -17.47 -13.14
N THR A 3 21.86 -17.23 -11.91
CA THR A 3 21.69 -15.92 -11.28
C THR A 3 22.59 -14.91 -11.99
N LEU A 4 22.09 -13.71 -12.28
CA LEU A 4 22.81 -12.64 -12.99
C LEU A 4 24.14 -12.21 -12.32
N VAL A 5 24.36 -12.63 -11.06
CA VAL A 5 25.55 -12.34 -10.27
C VAL A 5 26.41 -13.59 -10.17
N SER A 6 27.69 -13.49 -10.53
CA SER A 6 28.62 -14.60 -10.43
C SER A 6 28.87 -14.96 -8.95
N PRO A 7 28.84 -16.25 -8.58
CA PRO A 7 29.08 -16.68 -7.20
C PRO A 7 30.47 -16.28 -6.68
N LEU A 8 31.43 -16.09 -7.58
CA LEU A 8 32.78 -15.60 -7.28
C LEU A 8 32.80 -14.12 -6.84
N ALA A 9 31.91 -13.28 -7.38
CA ALA A 9 31.82 -11.87 -6.95
C ALA A 9 31.28 -11.74 -5.52
N LEU A 10 30.36 -12.62 -5.13
CA LEU A 10 29.76 -12.67 -3.79
C LEU A 10 30.66 -13.34 -2.74
N ALA A 11 31.72 -14.03 -3.14
CA ALA A 11 32.70 -14.64 -2.22
C ALA A 11 33.59 -13.59 -1.52
N SER A 12 33.69 -12.38 -2.07
CA SER A 12 34.42 -11.27 -1.44
C SER A 12 33.53 -10.45 -0.50
N THR A 13 34.05 -10.03 0.66
CA THR A 13 33.31 -9.19 1.62
C THR A 13 32.81 -7.89 0.97
N LYS A 14 33.62 -7.28 0.09
CA LYS A 14 33.27 -6.04 -0.63
C LYS A 14 32.15 -6.25 -1.66
N GLY A 15 32.22 -7.34 -2.44
CA GLY A 15 31.19 -7.67 -3.43
C GLY A 15 29.84 -8.02 -2.78
N LYS A 16 29.87 -8.71 -1.63
CA LYS A 16 28.67 -8.97 -0.83
C LYS A 16 28.05 -7.66 -0.33
N VAL A 17 28.83 -6.76 0.27
CA VAL A 17 28.32 -5.47 0.77
C VAL A 17 27.71 -4.64 -0.38
N LEU A 18 28.42 -4.50 -1.51
CA LEU A 18 27.91 -3.74 -2.65
C LEU A 18 26.59 -4.30 -3.20
N TYR A 19 26.49 -5.62 -3.35
CA TYR A 19 25.27 -6.28 -3.81
C TYR A 19 24.09 -6.01 -2.86
N TRP A 20 24.27 -6.21 -1.56
CA TRP A 20 23.21 -6.01 -0.58
C TRP A 20 22.81 -4.55 -0.47
N THR A 21 23.76 -3.60 -0.50
CA THR A 21 23.43 -2.17 -0.52
C THR A 21 22.60 -1.82 -1.76
N PHE A 22 23.02 -2.24 -2.95
CA PHE A 22 22.26 -1.99 -4.18
C PHE A 22 20.87 -2.63 -4.14
N PHE A 23 20.78 -3.89 -3.71
CA PHE A 23 19.51 -4.60 -3.57
C PHE A 23 18.57 -3.89 -2.61
N THR A 24 19.06 -3.50 -1.42
CA THR A 24 18.27 -2.77 -0.43
C THR A 24 17.79 -1.42 -0.96
N LEU A 25 18.64 -0.67 -1.67
CA LEU A 25 18.25 0.61 -2.27
C LEU A 25 17.12 0.43 -3.30
N VAL A 26 17.22 -0.59 -4.15
CA VAL A 26 16.16 -0.91 -5.13
C VAL A 26 14.87 -1.28 -4.40
N VAL A 27 14.92 -2.16 -3.39
CA VAL A 27 13.74 -2.55 -2.62
C VAL A 27 13.09 -1.34 -1.94
N ILE A 28 13.87 -0.44 -1.33
CA ILE A 28 13.35 0.78 -0.71
C ILE A 28 12.70 1.69 -1.75
N ALA A 29 13.33 1.89 -2.90
CA ALA A 29 12.79 2.73 -3.96
C ALA A 29 11.43 2.21 -4.46
N PHE A 30 11.32 0.91 -4.71
CA PHE A 30 10.05 0.28 -5.09
C PHE A 30 9.02 0.37 -3.96
N ALA A 31 9.41 0.09 -2.72
CA ALA A 31 8.52 0.19 -1.57
C ALA A 31 7.94 1.62 -1.45
N LEU A 32 8.77 2.66 -1.56
CA LEU A 32 8.31 4.04 -1.54
C LEU A 32 7.38 4.36 -2.71
N ALA A 33 7.68 3.86 -3.92
CA ALA A 33 6.83 4.07 -5.09
C ALA A 33 5.43 3.44 -4.92
N PHE A 34 5.33 2.28 -4.27
CA PHE A 34 4.04 1.63 -3.97
C PHE A 34 3.33 2.23 -2.75
N LEU A 35 4.06 2.69 -1.75
CA LEU A 35 3.50 3.29 -0.55
C LEU A 35 3.03 4.73 -0.78
N PHE A 36 3.63 5.45 -1.74
CA PHE A 36 3.28 6.85 -2.00
C PHE A 36 1.79 7.05 -2.38
N PRO A 37 1.19 6.28 -3.31
CA PRO A 37 -0.25 6.38 -3.59
C PRO A 37 -1.12 6.06 -2.37
N VAL A 38 -0.72 5.10 -1.53
CA VAL A 38 -1.46 4.76 -0.30
C VAL A 38 -1.39 5.92 0.69
N TYR A 39 -0.19 6.48 0.89
CA TYR A 39 0.01 7.69 1.69
C TYR A 39 -0.85 8.85 1.18
N TRP A 40 -0.88 9.07 -0.13
CA TRP A 40 -1.66 10.11 -0.77
C TRP A 40 -3.16 9.93 -0.54
N MET A 41 -3.67 8.71 -0.67
CA MET A 41 -5.08 8.38 -0.44
C MET A 41 -5.47 8.57 1.02
N VAL A 42 -4.65 8.06 1.95
CA VAL A 42 -4.90 8.17 3.39
C VAL A 42 -4.90 9.64 3.80
N THR A 43 -3.82 10.37 3.52
CA THR A 43 -3.74 11.79 3.90
C THR A 43 -4.78 12.65 3.16
N GLY A 44 -5.07 12.35 1.90
CA GLY A 44 -6.12 13.03 1.13
C GLY A 44 -7.51 12.89 1.74
N ALA A 45 -7.89 11.68 2.17
CA ALA A 45 -9.17 11.48 2.85
C ALA A 45 -9.30 12.29 4.16
N ALA A 46 -8.17 12.63 4.79
CA ALA A 46 -8.11 13.44 6.01
C ALA A 46 -8.07 14.96 5.74
N LYS A 47 -8.13 15.42 4.48
CA LYS A 47 -8.12 16.84 4.12
C LYS A 47 -9.52 17.40 3.90
N PRO A 48 -9.75 18.70 4.13
CA PRO A 48 -10.98 19.34 3.74
C PRO A 48 -11.11 19.47 2.21
N ALA A 49 -12.34 19.62 1.72
CA ALA A 49 -12.65 19.57 0.27
C ALA A 49 -12.02 20.73 -0.54
N ASP A 50 -11.85 21.89 0.07
CA ASP A 50 -11.14 23.04 -0.51
C ASP A 50 -9.63 22.76 -0.67
N GLU A 51 -9.00 22.13 0.33
CA GLU A 51 -7.59 21.73 0.27
C GLU A 51 -7.34 20.62 -0.77
N LEU A 52 -8.35 19.81 -1.11
CA LEU A 52 -8.25 18.79 -2.17
C LEU A 52 -8.26 19.37 -3.59
N THR A 53 -8.87 20.53 -3.79
CA THR A 53 -9.07 21.14 -5.12
C THR A 53 -8.11 22.30 -5.40
N GLN A 54 -7.34 22.75 -4.40
CA GLN A 54 -6.37 23.82 -4.58
C GLN A 54 -5.16 23.41 -5.44
N THR A 55 -4.55 24.41 -6.07
CA THR A 55 -3.32 24.27 -6.87
C THR A 55 -2.26 25.24 -6.34
N PRO A 56 -1.07 24.79 -5.93
CA PRO A 56 -0.56 23.41 -5.95
C PRO A 56 -1.18 22.52 -4.86
N PRO A 57 -1.31 21.20 -5.08
CA PRO A 57 -1.84 20.30 -4.07
C PRO A 57 -0.83 20.13 -2.92
N THR A 58 -1.32 20.07 -1.69
CA THR A 58 -0.48 19.93 -0.49
C THR A 58 0.03 18.49 -0.36
N LEU A 59 1.31 18.29 0.00
CA LEU A 59 1.82 16.94 0.27
C LEU A 59 1.42 16.42 1.65
N PHE A 60 1.35 17.30 2.64
CA PHE A 60 0.89 17.02 4.00
C PHE A 60 -0.37 17.85 4.27
N PRO A 61 -1.38 17.32 4.97
CA PRO A 61 -2.56 18.09 5.34
C PRO A 61 -2.18 19.33 6.14
N GLU A 62 -2.62 20.51 5.68
CA GLU A 62 -2.52 21.74 6.47
C GLU A 62 -3.57 21.72 7.59
N HIS A 63 -4.75 21.19 7.28
CA HIS A 63 -5.83 21.00 8.22
C HIS A 63 -6.30 19.55 8.23
N TRP A 64 -6.24 18.91 9.41
CA TRP A 64 -6.69 17.53 9.58
C TRP A 64 -8.19 17.48 9.88
N GLN A 65 -8.96 16.83 9.02
CA GLN A 65 -10.38 16.53 9.17
C GLN A 65 -10.61 15.01 9.20
N PHE A 66 -10.36 14.41 10.36
CA PHE A 66 -10.56 12.97 10.56
C PHE A 66 -12.04 12.54 10.53
N SER A 67 -12.98 13.47 10.71
CA SER A 67 -14.42 13.20 10.57
C SER A 67 -14.78 12.67 9.19
N ASN A 68 -14.03 13.04 8.15
CA ASN A 68 -14.25 12.54 6.79
C ASN A 68 -14.19 11.00 6.71
N TYR A 69 -13.39 10.33 7.56
CA TYR A 69 -13.37 8.88 7.59
C TYR A 69 -14.64 8.29 8.17
N THR A 70 -15.12 8.82 9.30
CA THR A 70 -16.36 8.35 9.93
C THR A 70 -17.58 8.69 9.07
N ASP A 71 -17.60 9.90 8.50
CA ASP A 71 -18.67 10.37 7.63
C ASP A 71 -18.76 9.51 6.36
N ALA A 72 -17.63 9.13 5.76
CA ALA A 72 -17.62 8.21 4.62
C ALA A 72 -18.10 6.81 5.01
N TRP A 73 -17.76 6.34 6.21
CA TRP A 73 -18.16 5.03 6.71
C TRP A 73 -19.69 4.90 6.81
N ASP A 74 -20.33 5.94 7.33
CA ASP A 74 -21.78 6.00 7.51
C ASP A 74 -22.52 6.33 6.20
N GLN A 75 -22.04 7.32 5.44
CA GLN A 75 -22.73 7.78 4.22
C GLN A 75 -22.65 6.78 3.07
N MET A 76 -21.57 6.01 2.98
CA MET A 76 -21.39 5.01 1.93
C MET A 76 -21.84 3.61 2.36
N ASP A 77 -22.40 3.45 3.56
CA ASP A 77 -22.78 2.14 4.12
C ASP A 77 -21.66 1.09 4.00
N LEU A 78 -20.40 1.54 4.23
CA LEU A 78 -19.22 0.69 4.14
C LEU A 78 -19.28 -0.57 5.02
N PRO A 79 -19.79 -0.55 6.27
CA PRO A 79 -19.83 -1.76 7.09
C PRO A 79 -20.65 -2.86 6.40
N THR A 80 -21.81 -2.51 5.83
CA THR A 80 -22.70 -3.46 5.16
C THR A 80 -22.04 -4.02 3.92
N HIS A 81 -21.41 -3.18 3.10
CA HIS A 81 -20.71 -3.64 1.90
C HIS A 81 -19.51 -4.54 2.22
N LEU A 82 -18.68 -4.16 3.21
CA LEU A 82 -17.56 -4.97 3.67
C LEU A 82 -18.03 -6.32 4.23
N TRP A 83 -19.13 -6.32 4.99
CA TRP A 83 -19.71 -7.55 5.53
C TRP A 83 -20.21 -8.47 4.41
N ASN A 84 -20.90 -7.93 3.40
CA ASN A 84 -21.34 -8.70 2.25
C ASN A 84 -20.15 -9.35 1.52
N THR A 85 -19.04 -8.62 1.33
CA THR A 85 -17.82 -9.19 0.74
C THR A 85 -17.20 -10.28 1.61
N VAL A 86 -17.16 -10.10 2.94
CA VAL A 86 -16.66 -11.14 3.86
C VAL A 86 -17.51 -12.40 3.75
N VAL A 87 -18.84 -12.28 3.82
CA VAL A 87 -19.77 -13.40 3.68
C VAL A 87 -19.61 -14.08 2.31
N GLN A 88 -19.46 -13.31 1.24
CA GLN A 88 -19.26 -13.83 -0.11
C GLN A 88 -17.94 -14.60 -0.22
N ALA A 89 -16.82 -14.01 0.21
CA ALA A 89 -15.50 -14.61 0.12
C ALA A 89 -15.41 -15.88 0.98
N PHE A 90 -15.92 -15.81 2.20
CA PHE A 90 -15.97 -16.96 3.11
C PHE A 90 -16.88 -18.06 2.57
N GLY A 91 -18.08 -17.71 2.07
CA GLY A 91 -19.01 -18.67 1.49
C GLY A 91 -18.41 -19.40 0.28
N ALA A 92 -17.76 -18.66 -0.63
CA ALA A 92 -17.05 -19.24 -1.76
C ALA A 92 -15.92 -20.19 -1.32
N TRP A 93 -15.11 -19.77 -0.34
CA TRP A 93 -14.05 -20.59 0.24
C TRP A 93 -14.57 -21.86 0.93
N ALA A 94 -15.64 -21.75 1.72
CA ALA A 94 -16.24 -22.88 2.43
C ALA A 94 -16.86 -23.90 1.45
N LEU A 95 -17.59 -23.42 0.45
CA LEU A 95 -18.12 -24.28 -0.62
C LEU A 95 -16.98 -24.96 -1.39
N GLN A 96 -15.90 -24.22 -1.71
CA GLN A 96 -14.72 -24.79 -2.35
C GLN A 96 -14.15 -25.94 -1.52
N ILE A 97 -14.05 -25.82 -0.21
CA ILE A 97 -13.54 -26.91 0.66
C ILE A 97 -14.48 -28.11 0.69
N VAL A 98 -15.80 -27.89 0.73
CA VAL A 98 -16.79 -28.97 0.83
C VAL A 98 -16.93 -29.76 -0.47
N PHE A 99 -16.84 -29.06 -1.62
CA PHE A 99 -17.06 -29.64 -2.94
C PHE A 99 -15.75 -29.84 -3.75
N CYS A 100 -14.58 -29.55 -3.15
CA CYS A 100 -13.27 -29.94 -3.69
C CYS A 100 -13.03 -31.45 -3.57
#